data_AF-A0A231P279-F1
#
_entry.id   AF-A0A231P279-F1
#
_cell.length_a   1.000
_cell.length_b   1.000
_cell.length_c   1.000
_cell.angle_alpha   90.00
_cell.angle_beta   90.00
_cell.angle_gamma   90.00
#
_symmetry.space_group_name_H-M   'P 1'
#
loop_
_entity.id
_entity.type
_entity.pdbx_description
1 polymer ?
#
loop_
_entity_poly.entity_id
_entity_poly.type
_entity_poly.pdbx_seq_one_letter_code
_entity_poly.pdbx_strand_id
1 'polypeptide(L)'
;MNLKPRNHVTKFEKMLAFERFYKIKQLLHVMQLVGKPLVRIGKMSDGGYVMIDDFTSQRIAYSFGISDDVSWDKDMASRGYDVFMYDHTIVRVPEENIKFHWKKIGISQLDNSENCKSLKFIINENGHANQEKMILKMDVEGAEWASLSTVPSDIMNKFSQIVLELHFGDPTGKQGFEHWVDSYYNIIRMLKNINQTHQLIHVHGNNYGHIMTAGGLDVPISLEVLYANKAEYVFSDIEKIYPTKIDQPNNPLCPDIFLGTWNVDEL
;
A
#
# COMPACT_ATOMS: atom_id res chain seq x y z
N MET A 1 35.48 -15.14 5.04
CA MET A 1 34.08 -14.72 4.87
C MET A 1 33.28 -15.27 6.04
N ASN A 2 32.96 -14.42 7.02
CA ASN A 2 32.07 -14.79 8.11
C ASN A 2 30.64 -14.88 7.56
N LEU A 3 30.22 -16.10 7.21
CA LEU A 3 28.81 -16.41 7.05
C LEU A 3 28.16 -16.18 8.43
N LYS A 4 27.41 -15.08 8.57
CA LYS A 4 26.52 -14.92 9.73
C LYS A 4 25.60 -16.16 9.75
N PRO A 5 25.44 -16.84 10.89
CA PRO A 5 24.49 -17.95 10.97
C PRO A 5 23.11 -17.43 10.55
N ARG A 6 22.37 -18.20 9.75
CA ARG A 6 20.93 -17.94 9.55
C ARG A 6 20.31 -17.90 10.95
N ASN A 7 19.85 -16.73 11.38
CA ASN A 7 19.22 -16.57 12.68
C ASN A 7 18.01 -17.51 12.72
N HIS A 8 18.09 -18.57 13.52
CA HIS A 8 16.96 -19.44 13.76
C HIS A 8 15.89 -18.64 14.50
N VAL A 9 14.76 -18.37 13.83
CA VAL A 9 13.58 -17.78 14.46
C VAL A 9 13.11 -18.72 15.57
N THR A 10 13.09 -18.23 16.80
CA THR A 10 12.65 -18.97 17.98
C THR A 10 11.15 -19.29 17.89
N LYS A 11 10.71 -20.30 18.63
CA LYS A 11 9.27 -20.64 18.73
C LYS A 11 8.44 -19.44 19.22
N PHE A 12 9.00 -18.63 20.12
CA PHE A 12 8.36 -17.42 20.64
C PHE A 12 8.15 -16.36 19.55
N GLU A 13 9.19 -16.10 18.75
CA GLU A 13 9.12 -15.13 17.66
C GLU A 13 8.09 -15.55 16.59
N LYS A 14 8.01 -16.85 16.27
CA LYS A 14 6.97 -17.37 15.36
C LYS A 14 5.54 -17.20 15.90
N MET A 15 5.35 -17.44 17.20
CA MET A 15 4.06 -17.25 17.86
C MET A 15 3.65 -15.77 17.87
N LEU A 16 4.60 -14.88 18.18
CA LEU A 16 4.37 -13.44 18.16
C LEU A 16 4.07 -12.93 16.75
N ALA A 17 4.77 -13.44 15.74
CA ALA A 17 4.52 -13.16 14.33
C ALA A 17 3.09 -13.55 13.91
N PHE A 18 2.65 -14.75 14.30
CA PHE A 18 1.28 -15.18 14.06
C PHE A 18 0.26 -14.24 14.72
N GLU A 19 0.41 -13.97 16.02
CA GLU A 19 -0.54 -13.12 16.75
C GLU A 19 -0.63 -11.71 16.16
N ARG A 20 0.51 -11.13 15.77
CA ARG A 20 0.58 -9.80 15.17
C ARG A 20 -0.04 -9.76 13.78
N PHE A 21 0.33 -10.71 12.93
CA PHE A 21 -0.27 -10.78 11.60
C PHE A 21 -1.78 -10.99 11.70
N TYR A 22 -2.24 -11.85 12.59
CA TYR A 22 -3.66 -12.07 12.83
C TYR A 22 -4.39 -10.76 13.21
N LYS A 23 -3.81 -9.96 14.10
CA LYS A 23 -4.37 -8.63 14.45
C LYS A 23 -4.36 -7.64 13.29
N ILE A 24 -3.35 -7.69 12.42
CA ILE A 24 -3.31 -6.91 11.18
C ILE A 24 -4.42 -7.37 10.21
N LYS A 25 -4.53 -8.69 9.97
CA LYS A 25 -5.56 -9.31 9.12
C LYS A 25 -6.98 -8.90 9.56
N GLN A 26 -7.24 -8.86 10.86
CA GLN A 26 -8.53 -8.39 11.40
C GLN A 26 -8.86 -6.94 11.04
N LEU A 27 -7.85 -6.06 10.88
CA LEU A 27 -8.05 -4.70 10.41
C LEU A 27 -8.12 -4.61 8.88
N LEU A 28 -7.58 -5.59 8.18
CA LEU A 28 -7.67 -5.74 6.73
C LEU A 28 -8.94 -6.51 6.33
N HIS A 29 -10.09 -6.18 6.89
CA HIS A 29 -11.34 -6.85 6.51
C HIS A 29 -11.81 -6.39 5.13
N VAL A 30 -11.95 -7.31 4.17
CA VAL A 30 -12.30 -6.98 2.78
C VAL A 30 -13.81 -6.96 2.59
N MET A 31 -14.34 -5.94 1.91
CA MET A 31 -15.74 -5.89 1.49
C MET A 31 -15.86 -5.92 -0.03
N GLN A 32 -16.96 -6.43 -0.56
CA GLN A 32 -17.25 -6.34 -1.99
C GLN A 32 -17.73 -4.94 -2.33
N LEU A 33 -17.11 -4.34 -3.34
CA LEU A 33 -17.57 -3.11 -3.95
C LEU A 33 -18.82 -3.37 -4.80
N VAL A 34 -19.89 -2.58 -4.62
CA VAL A 34 -21.14 -2.73 -5.37
C VAL A 34 -21.11 -1.86 -6.62
N GLY A 35 -21.45 -2.44 -7.78
CA GLY A 35 -21.78 -1.69 -9.00
C GLY A 35 -20.61 -1.09 -9.79
N LYS A 36 -19.36 -1.40 -9.42
CA LYS A 36 -18.16 -0.94 -10.14
C LYS A 36 -17.16 -2.09 -10.32
N PRO A 37 -16.58 -2.26 -11.53
CA PRO A 37 -15.56 -3.29 -11.76
C PRO A 37 -14.19 -2.82 -11.23
N LEU A 38 -13.28 -3.79 -11.08
CA LEU A 38 -11.87 -3.54 -10.81
C LEU A 38 -11.07 -3.65 -12.12
N VAL A 39 -10.01 -2.86 -12.24
CA VAL A 39 -9.09 -2.84 -13.38
C VAL A 39 -7.64 -2.74 -12.88
N ARG A 40 -6.69 -3.30 -13.63
CA ARG A 40 -5.25 -3.14 -13.34
C ARG A 40 -4.72 -1.90 -14.04
N ILE A 41 -3.99 -1.07 -13.30
CA ILE A 41 -3.40 0.20 -13.76
C ILE A 41 -1.89 0.11 -13.60
N GLY A 42 -1.15 0.49 -14.64
CA GLY A 42 0.30 0.32 -14.73
C GLY A 42 0.68 -0.98 -15.45
N LYS A 43 1.94 -1.37 -15.33
CA LYS A 43 2.46 -2.54 -16.05
C LYS A 43 1.92 -3.86 -15.50
N MET A 44 2.20 -4.92 -16.23
CA MET A 44 1.92 -6.29 -15.78
C MET A 44 2.88 -6.65 -14.64
N SER A 45 2.42 -7.50 -13.71
CA SER A 45 3.18 -7.91 -12.52
C SER A 45 3.47 -6.71 -11.60
N ASP A 46 4.70 -6.62 -11.09
CA ASP A 46 5.14 -5.55 -10.20
C ASP A 46 4.89 -4.15 -10.75
N GLY A 47 4.66 -3.16 -9.89
CA GLY A 47 4.47 -1.75 -10.30
C GLY A 47 3.15 -1.44 -11.00
N GLY A 48 2.31 -2.45 -11.27
CA GLY A 48 0.90 -2.25 -11.58
C GLY A 48 0.02 -2.62 -10.40
N TYR A 49 -1.14 -1.96 -10.28
CA TYR A 49 -2.02 -2.14 -9.13
C TYR A 49 -3.48 -2.35 -9.54
N VAL A 50 -4.20 -3.16 -8.77
CA VAL A 50 -5.66 -3.30 -8.91
C VAL A 50 -6.34 -2.06 -8.33
N MET A 51 -7.24 -1.46 -9.10
CA MET A 51 -7.97 -0.23 -8.78
C MET A 51 -9.43 -0.35 -9.17
N ILE A 52 -10.28 0.54 -8.64
CA ILE A 52 -11.67 0.66 -9.10
C ILE A 52 -11.66 1.35 -10.46
N ASP A 53 -12.36 0.77 -11.43
CA ASP A 53 -12.60 1.41 -12.73
C ASP A 53 -13.68 2.48 -12.60
N ASP A 54 -13.37 3.53 -11.85
CA ASP A 54 -14.20 4.71 -11.64
C ASP A 54 -13.36 5.99 -11.77
N PHE A 55 -12.68 6.07 -12.91
CA PHE A 55 -11.86 7.22 -13.26
C PHE A 55 -12.73 8.31 -13.90
N THR A 56 -12.55 9.55 -13.47
CA THR A 56 -13.16 10.71 -14.14
C THR A 56 -12.07 11.64 -14.64
N SER A 57 -12.31 12.29 -15.78
CA SER A 57 -11.34 13.21 -16.39
C SER A 57 -11.02 14.41 -15.49
N GLN A 58 -9.77 14.90 -15.55
CA GLN A 58 -9.26 16.13 -14.92
C GLN A 58 -9.23 16.11 -13.39
N ARG A 59 -8.62 15.07 -12.82
CA ARG A 59 -8.39 14.94 -11.37
C ARG A 59 -6.90 14.87 -11.03
N ILE A 60 -6.62 14.93 -9.75
CA ILE A 60 -5.27 14.85 -9.18
C ILE A 60 -5.01 13.41 -8.72
N ALA A 61 -3.83 12.90 -9.06
CA ALA A 61 -3.29 11.66 -8.52
C ALA A 61 -1.97 11.94 -7.79
N TYR A 62 -1.78 11.33 -6.64
CA TYR A 62 -0.54 11.36 -5.88
C TYR A 62 0.16 10.01 -5.98
N SER A 63 1.46 10.05 -6.28
CA SER A 63 2.30 8.86 -6.42
C SER A 63 3.54 9.01 -5.54
N PHE A 64 3.68 8.13 -4.56
CA PHE A 64 4.82 8.10 -3.64
C PHE A 64 5.63 6.82 -3.87
N GLY A 65 6.96 7.01 -3.94
CA GLY A 65 7.96 5.99 -4.26
C GLY A 65 7.85 5.54 -5.71
N ILE A 66 8.71 6.13 -6.54
CA ILE A 66 8.70 5.98 -7.99
C ILE A 66 9.77 4.96 -8.41
N SER A 67 10.94 5.01 -7.77
CA SER A 67 12.08 4.16 -8.13
C SER A 67 12.38 4.25 -9.64
N ASP A 68 12.29 3.14 -10.36
CA ASP A 68 12.63 2.99 -11.77
C ASP A 68 11.42 2.76 -12.68
N ASP A 69 10.19 2.82 -12.15
CA ASP A 69 8.97 2.62 -12.91
C ASP A 69 7.96 3.77 -12.75
N VAL A 70 7.35 4.15 -13.87
CA VAL A 70 6.28 5.16 -13.94
C VAL A 70 5.06 4.65 -14.70
N SER A 71 4.93 3.33 -14.86
CA SER A 71 3.86 2.72 -15.64
C SER A 71 2.48 3.09 -15.11
N TRP A 72 2.27 3.01 -13.79
CA TRP A 72 1.04 3.46 -13.14
C TRP A 72 0.78 4.95 -13.38
N ASP A 73 1.80 5.80 -13.20
CA ASP A 73 1.71 7.24 -13.39
C ASP A 73 1.30 7.58 -14.84
N LYS A 74 1.89 6.89 -15.82
CA LYS A 74 1.58 7.08 -17.24
C LYS A 74 0.15 6.69 -17.58
N ASP A 75 -0.35 5.59 -17.01
CA ASP A 75 -1.74 5.18 -17.21
C ASP A 75 -2.71 6.21 -16.61
N MET A 76 -2.40 6.73 -15.42
CA MET A 76 -3.19 7.80 -14.80
C MET A 76 -3.16 9.09 -15.64
N ALA A 77 -1.99 9.51 -16.11
CA ALA A 77 -1.83 10.66 -17.00
C ALA A 77 -2.61 10.50 -18.32
N SER A 78 -2.59 9.30 -18.90
CA SER A 78 -3.33 8.98 -20.13
C SER A 78 -4.86 9.02 -19.93
N ARG A 79 -5.32 8.83 -18.69
CA ARG A 79 -6.73 9.01 -18.28
C ARG A 79 -7.06 10.48 -17.93
N GLY A 80 -6.12 11.39 -18.11
CA GLY A 80 -6.30 12.83 -17.92
C GLY A 80 -6.07 13.32 -16.49
N TYR A 81 -5.35 12.56 -15.67
CA TYR A 81 -4.94 13.01 -14.33
C TYR A 81 -3.66 13.84 -14.40
N ASP A 82 -3.56 14.85 -13.55
CA ASP A 82 -2.29 15.47 -13.19
C ASP A 82 -1.67 14.66 -12.05
N VAL A 83 -0.49 14.09 -12.30
CA VAL A 83 0.17 13.14 -11.39
C VAL A 83 1.29 13.82 -10.65
N PHE A 84 1.13 13.96 -9.33
CA PHE A 84 2.09 14.58 -8.43
C PHE A 84 2.95 13.48 -7.80
N MET A 85 4.23 13.48 -8.16
CA MET A 85 5.15 12.36 -7.94
C MET A 85 6.20 12.73 -6.90
N TYR A 86 6.45 11.85 -5.94
CA TYR A 86 7.29 12.11 -4.78
C TYR A 86 8.23 10.95 -4.49
N ASP A 87 9.52 11.19 -4.69
CA ASP A 87 10.55 10.23 -4.35
C ASP A 87 11.89 10.95 -4.13
N HIS A 88 12.40 10.87 -2.90
CA HIS A 88 13.66 11.50 -2.50
C HIS A 88 14.90 10.64 -2.81
N THR A 89 14.72 9.37 -3.15
CA THR A 89 15.79 8.40 -3.39
C THR A 89 16.35 8.50 -4.82
N ILE A 90 15.52 8.96 -5.77
CA ILE A 90 15.90 9.10 -7.18
C ILE A 90 16.44 10.50 -7.49
N VAL A 91 17.25 10.58 -8.54
CA VAL A 91 17.82 11.86 -9.02
C VAL A 91 16.93 12.52 -10.08
N ARG A 92 16.14 11.73 -10.80
CA ARG A 92 15.19 12.15 -11.84
C ARG A 92 14.15 11.06 -12.05
N VAL A 93 13.00 11.44 -12.60
CA VAL A 93 11.98 10.46 -13.04
C VAL A 93 12.52 9.59 -14.19
N PRO A 94 12.13 8.31 -14.27
CA PRO A 94 12.51 7.40 -15.36
C PRO A 94 12.07 7.87 -16.76
N GLU A 95 10.89 8.50 -16.83
CA GLU A 95 10.31 9.06 -18.05
C GLU A 95 9.58 10.37 -17.76
N GLU A 96 9.59 11.30 -18.71
CA GLU A 96 8.90 12.58 -18.60
C GLU A 96 7.50 12.53 -19.26
N ASN A 97 6.55 13.25 -18.67
CA ASN A 97 5.23 13.49 -19.25
C ASN A 97 4.76 14.90 -18.85
N ILE A 98 4.03 15.59 -19.73
CA ILE A 98 3.51 16.94 -19.44
C ILE A 98 2.55 16.97 -18.25
N LYS A 99 1.96 15.83 -17.88
CA LYS A 99 1.09 15.65 -16.73
C LYS A 99 1.83 15.23 -15.45
N PHE A 100 3.15 15.07 -15.50
CA PHE A 100 3.95 14.70 -14.33
C PHE A 100 4.47 15.94 -13.62
N HIS A 101 4.24 15.97 -12.30
CA HIS A 101 4.66 17.03 -11.40
C HIS A 101 5.53 16.42 -10.30
N TRP A 102 6.81 16.17 -10.63
CA TRP A 102 7.73 15.49 -9.71
C TRP A 102 8.47 16.46 -8.79
N LYS A 103 8.60 16.08 -7.51
CA LYS A 103 9.48 16.72 -6.53
C LYS A 103 10.32 15.66 -5.83
N LYS A 104 11.60 15.98 -5.60
CA LYS A 104 12.53 15.13 -4.82
C LYS A 104 12.28 15.25 -3.32
N ILE A 105 11.10 14.80 -2.88
CA ILE A 105 10.63 14.85 -1.50
C ILE A 105 10.09 13.46 -1.13
N GLY A 106 10.40 12.99 0.07
CA GLY A 106 9.85 11.78 0.67
C GLY A 106 8.64 12.09 1.55
N ILE A 107 7.95 11.04 2.00
CA ILE A 107 6.83 11.15 2.93
C ILE A 107 7.30 10.91 4.37
N SER A 108 6.73 11.63 5.34
CA SER A 108 6.96 11.43 6.78
C SER A 108 5.71 11.76 7.59
N GLN A 109 5.71 11.40 8.88
CA GLN A 109 4.62 11.76 9.79
C GLN A 109 4.58 13.27 10.08
N LEU A 110 5.76 13.89 10.21
CA LEU A 110 5.94 15.28 10.61
C LEU A 110 6.74 16.05 9.56
N ASP A 111 6.63 17.38 9.58
CA ASP A 111 7.28 18.29 8.62
C ASP A 111 8.70 18.71 9.02
N ASN A 112 9.30 17.99 9.97
CA ASN A 112 10.57 18.35 10.61
C ASN A 112 11.82 17.95 9.80
N SER A 113 11.65 17.08 8.80
CA SER A 113 12.72 16.72 7.87
C SER A 113 12.81 17.75 6.74
N GLU A 114 14.02 18.03 6.29
CA GLU A 114 14.23 18.89 5.10
C GLU A 114 13.66 18.21 3.85
N ASN A 115 13.92 16.92 3.69
CA ASN A 115 13.62 16.15 2.47
C ASN A 115 12.39 15.24 2.60
N CYS A 116 11.73 15.18 3.75
CA CYS A 116 10.49 14.44 3.92
C CYS A 116 9.40 15.34 4.53
N LYS A 117 8.19 15.28 3.98
CA LYS A 117 7.04 16.11 4.39
C LYS A 117 5.82 15.26 4.69
N SER A 118 4.92 15.77 5.52
CA SER A 118 3.63 15.14 5.75
C SER A 118 2.71 15.25 4.54
N LEU A 119 1.78 14.31 4.41
CA LEU A 119 0.78 14.33 3.34
C LEU A 119 -0.05 15.62 3.37
N LYS A 120 -0.39 16.11 4.57
CA LYS A 120 -1.10 17.36 4.78
C LYS A 120 -0.31 18.55 4.25
N PHE A 121 0.99 18.63 4.54
CA PHE A 121 1.84 19.69 4.03
C PHE A 121 1.88 19.68 2.50
N ILE A 122 2.12 18.52 1.91
CA ILE A 122 2.21 18.35 0.46
C ILE A 122 0.91 18.76 -0.26
N ILE A 123 -0.25 18.36 0.26
CA ILE A 123 -1.56 18.76 -0.27
C ILE A 123 -1.73 20.28 -0.23
N ASN A 124 -1.36 20.91 0.89
CA ASN A 124 -1.47 22.36 1.04
C ASN A 124 -0.49 23.11 0.12
N GLU A 125 0.74 22.64 0.02
CA GLU A 125 1.79 23.23 -0.83
C GLU A 125 1.38 23.25 -2.31
N ASN A 126 0.71 22.19 -2.77
CA ASN A 126 0.20 22.13 -4.14
C ASN A 126 -1.09 22.94 -4.35
N GLY A 127 -1.66 23.56 -3.30
CA GLY A 127 -2.94 24.27 -3.38
C GLY A 127 -4.14 23.33 -3.52
N HIS A 128 -4.01 22.07 -3.11
CA HIS A 128 -5.03 21.04 -3.27
C HIS A 128 -5.92 20.86 -2.02
N ALA A 129 -5.86 21.80 -1.07
CA ALA A 129 -6.64 21.72 0.18
C ALA A 129 -8.16 21.61 -0.05
N ASN A 130 -8.67 22.20 -1.15
CA ASN A 130 -10.10 22.16 -1.52
C ASN A 130 -10.40 21.14 -2.63
N GLN A 131 -9.43 20.32 -3.01
CA GLN A 131 -9.62 19.28 -4.02
C GLN A 131 -10.17 18.03 -3.34
N GLU A 132 -11.07 17.37 -4.05
CA GLU A 132 -11.76 16.17 -3.59
C GLU A 132 -11.64 15.09 -4.65
N LYS A 133 -11.93 13.86 -4.25
CA LYS A 133 -11.95 12.69 -5.11
C LYS A 133 -10.62 12.39 -5.81
N MET A 134 -9.52 12.75 -5.15
CA MET A 134 -8.14 12.48 -5.58
C MET A 134 -7.83 10.98 -5.47
N ILE A 135 -6.69 10.57 -6.02
CA ILE A 135 -6.19 9.20 -5.91
C ILE A 135 -4.83 9.23 -5.23
N LEU A 136 -4.57 8.27 -4.33
CA LEU A 136 -3.28 8.09 -3.69
C LEU A 136 -2.72 6.70 -4.01
N LYS A 137 -1.55 6.66 -4.63
CA LYS A 137 -0.66 5.49 -4.71
C LYS A 137 0.53 5.72 -3.78
N MET A 138 0.83 4.76 -2.92
CA MET A 138 1.96 4.87 -2.01
C MET A 138 2.65 3.52 -1.80
N ASP A 139 3.92 3.49 -2.15
CA ASP A 139 4.82 2.35 -2.06
C ASP A 139 6.19 2.91 -1.68
N VAL A 140 6.51 2.93 -0.40
CA VAL A 140 7.63 3.72 0.18
C VAL A 140 8.41 2.94 1.25
N GLU A 141 8.43 1.61 1.12
CA GLU A 141 9.35 0.72 1.85
C GLU A 141 9.27 0.86 3.38
N GLY A 142 8.06 0.98 3.94
CA GLY A 142 7.79 1.07 5.38
C GLY A 142 7.46 2.48 5.89
N ALA A 143 7.70 3.52 5.08
CA ALA A 143 7.33 4.89 5.46
C ALA A 143 5.80 5.14 5.42
N GLU A 144 5.01 4.20 4.88
CA GLU A 144 3.54 4.27 4.83
C GLU A 144 2.98 4.38 6.25
N TRP A 145 3.52 3.58 7.18
CA TRP A 145 2.91 3.39 8.49
C TRP A 145 2.89 4.67 9.32
N ALA A 146 4.06 5.30 9.45
CA ALA A 146 4.17 6.52 10.23
C ALA A 146 3.47 7.69 9.52
N SER A 147 3.65 7.81 8.20
CA SER A 147 3.12 8.94 7.42
C SER A 147 1.59 9.00 7.39
N LEU A 148 0.91 7.85 7.38
CA LEU A 148 -0.55 7.78 7.34
C LEU A 148 -1.21 7.58 8.72
N SER A 149 -0.44 7.26 9.77
CA SER A 149 -0.98 6.95 11.11
C SER A 149 -1.77 8.08 11.79
N THR A 150 -1.46 9.33 11.45
CA THR A 150 -2.05 10.52 12.10
C THR A 150 -2.58 11.53 11.08
N VAL A 151 -2.78 11.12 9.83
CA VAL A 151 -3.40 12.00 8.82
C VAL A 151 -4.85 12.26 9.23
N PRO A 152 -5.27 13.52 9.39
CA PRO A 152 -6.64 13.85 9.76
C PRO A 152 -7.68 13.29 8.78
N SER A 153 -8.84 12.87 9.27
CA SER A 153 -9.89 12.26 8.44
C SER A 153 -10.41 13.18 7.34
N ASP A 154 -10.41 14.50 7.56
CA ASP A 154 -10.76 15.51 6.55
C ASP A 154 -9.77 15.58 5.38
N ILE A 155 -8.51 15.21 5.62
CA ILE A 155 -7.51 15.05 4.56
C ILE A 155 -7.66 13.68 3.89
N MET A 156 -7.84 12.60 4.67
CA MET A 156 -8.03 11.26 4.11
C MET A 156 -9.26 11.19 3.20
N ASN A 157 -10.38 11.78 3.61
CA ASN A 157 -11.63 11.80 2.84
C ASN A 157 -11.52 12.46 1.45
N LYS A 158 -10.44 13.19 1.17
CA LYS A 158 -10.21 13.79 -0.14
C LYS A 158 -9.81 12.78 -1.20
N PHE A 159 -9.43 11.58 -0.79
CA PHE A 159 -9.07 10.49 -1.69
C PHE A 159 -10.29 9.60 -1.93
N SER A 160 -10.65 9.34 -3.18
CA SER A 160 -11.67 8.33 -3.52
C SER A 160 -11.12 6.92 -3.39
N GLN A 161 -9.84 6.77 -3.78
CA GLN A 161 -9.13 5.51 -3.79
C GLN A 161 -7.73 5.71 -3.20
N ILE A 162 -7.32 4.75 -2.38
CA ILE A 162 -5.97 4.66 -1.84
C ILE A 162 -5.45 3.27 -2.17
N VAL A 163 -4.33 3.20 -2.88
CA VAL A 163 -3.63 1.96 -3.19
C VAL A 163 -2.27 1.99 -2.53
N LEU A 164 -1.96 0.92 -1.78
CA LEU A 164 -0.74 0.84 -0.97
C LEU A 164 -0.02 -0.47 -1.24
N GLU A 165 1.30 -0.42 -1.21
CA GLU A 165 2.10 -1.60 -0.85
C GLU A 165 2.39 -1.57 0.65
N LEU A 166 1.74 -2.47 1.39
CA LEU A 166 1.91 -2.63 2.83
C LEU A 166 3.12 -3.49 3.12
N HIS A 167 4.26 -2.86 3.32
CA HIS A 167 5.43 -3.51 3.88
C HIS A 167 5.14 -3.93 5.34
N PHE A 168 5.40 -5.17 5.74
CA PHE A 168 5.31 -5.62 7.14
C PHE A 168 6.67 -5.80 7.81
N GLY A 169 7.75 -5.70 7.02
CA GLY A 169 9.11 -5.95 7.46
C GLY A 169 9.41 -7.44 7.66
N ASP A 170 10.69 -7.76 7.79
CA ASP A 170 11.20 -9.10 8.02
C ASP A 170 11.94 -9.15 9.37
N PRO A 171 11.45 -9.92 10.37
CA PRO A 171 12.12 -10.03 11.67
C PRO A 171 13.52 -10.64 11.58
N THR A 172 13.82 -11.38 10.50
CA THR A 172 15.12 -11.99 10.20
C THR A 172 16.00 -11.15 9.29
N GLY A 173 15.44 -10.07 8.75
CA GLY A 173 16.09 -9.19 7.80
C GLY A 173 17.14 -8.29 8.44
N LYS A 174 17.78 -7.45 7.61
CA LYS A 174 18.88 -6.55 8.05
C LYS A 174 18.47 -5.58 9.15
N GLN A 175 17.18 -5.23 9.23
CA GLN A 175 16.62 -4.28 10.21
C GLN A 175 16.40 -4.93 11.59
N GLY A 176 16.30 -6.26 11.63
CA GLY A 176 16.21 -7.04 12.86
C GLY A 176 14.83 -7.04 13.53
N PHE A 177 14.72 -7.85 14.57
CA PHE A 177 13.46 -8.13 15.28
C PHE A 177 12.86 -6.90 15.98
N GLU A 178 13.68 -6.02 16.56
CA GLU A 178 13.20 -4.80 17.24
C GLU A 178 12.50 -3.84 16.26
N HIS A 179 13.11 -3.60 15.09
CA HIS A 179 12.48 -2.79 14.06
C HIS A 179 11.14 -3.38 13.63
N TRP A 180 11.07 -4.69 13.43
CA TRP A 180 9.83 -5.40 13.10
C TRP A 180 8.77 -5.26 14.22
N VAL A 181 9.18 -5.20 15.49
CA VAL A 181 8.27 -4.91 16.62
C VAL A 181 7.69 -3.51 16.56
N ASP A 182 8.50 -2.50 16.27
CA ASP A 182 8.03 -1.12 16.18
C ASP A 182 7.14 -0.90 14.95
N SER A 183 7.49 -1.56 13.84
CA SER A 183 6.72 -1.58 12.59
C SER A 183 5.26 -1.97 12.84
N TYR A 184 5.05 -3.03 13.62
CA TYR A 184 3.72 -3.55 13.94
C TYR A 184 2.77 -2.49 14.53
N TYR A 185 3.20 -1.72 15.53
CA TYR A 185 2.33 -0.73 16.16
C TYR A 185 1.98 0.42 15.22
N ASN A 186 2.91 0.82 14.35
CA ASN A 186 2.65 1.85 13.35
C ASN A 186 1.70 1.34 12.27
N ILE A 187 1.85 0.09 11.82
CA ILE A 187 0.90 -0.55 10.89
C ILE A 187 -0.51 -0.54 11.49
N ILE A 188 -0.68 -0.99 12.73
CA ILE A 188 -1.98 -0.99 13.41
C ILE A 188 -2.59 0.42 13.48
N ARG A 189 -1.78 1.44 13.80
CA ARG A 189 -2.26 2.83 13.88
C ARG A 189 -2.70 3.35 12.50
N MET A 190 -1.89 3.12 11.47
CA MET A 190 -2.22 3.45 10.09
C MET A 190 -3.51 2.79 9.64
N LEU A 191 -3.63 1.47 9.79
CA LEU A 191 -4.82 0.73 9.35
C LEU A 191 -6.08 1.22 10.08
N LYS A 192 -5.98 1.45 11.39
CA LYS A 192 -7.08 2.07 12.15
C LYS A 192 -7.44 3.45 11.62
N ASN A 193 -6.47 4.28 11.24
CA ASN A 193 -6.71 5.61 10.71
C ASN A 193 -7.39 5.57 9.33
N ILE A 194 -6.86 4.78 8.40
CA ILE A 194 -7.43 4.59 7.05
C ILE A 194 -8.87 4.04 7.17
N ASN A 195 -9.09 3.03 8.02
CA ASN A 195 -10.39 2.38 8.20
C ASN A 195 -11.49 3.30 8.74
N GLN A 196 -11.15 4.47 9.30
CA GLN A 196 -12.18 5.46 9.70
C GLN A 196 -12.92 6.03 8.49
N THR A 197 -12.25 6.14 7.35
CA THR A 197 -12.75 6.85 6.16
C THR A 197 -12.86 5.95 4.93
N HIS A 198 -12.05 4.89 4.86
CA HIS A 198 -12.00 3.98 3.72
C HIS A 198 -12.32 2.56 4.13
N GLN A 199 -12.78 1.78 3.15
CA GLN A 199 -13.04 0.36 3.25
C GLN A 199 -12.05 -0.39 2.36
N LEU A 200 -11.40 -1.42 2.90
CA LEU A 200 -10.58 -2.32 2.10
C LEU A 200 -11.50 -3.14 1.19
N ILE A 201 -11.18 -3.19 -0.10
CA ILE A 201 -11.97 -3.92 -1.12
C ILE A 201 -11.17 -4.94 -1.91
N HIS A 202 -9.84 -4.90 -1.81
CA HIS A 202 -8.95 -5.85 -2.49
C HIS A 202 -7.64 -6.01 -1.74
N VAL A 203 -7.09 -7.22 -1.76
CA VAL A 203 -5.80 -7.58 -1.18
C VAL A 203 -5.10 -8.56 -2.12
N HIS A 204 -3.79 -8.44 -2.27
CA HIS A 204 -2.97 -9.38 -3.03
C HIS A 204 -1.61 -9.55 -2.37
N GLY A 205 -1.06 -10.77 -2.43
CA GLY A 205 0.20 -11.12 -1.79
C GLY A 205 1.38 -10.79 -2.69
N ASN A 206 2.29 -9.93 -2.24
CA ASN A 206 3.51 -9.66 -3.00
C ASN A 206 4.50 -10.82 -2.85
N ASN A 207 4.84 -11.45 -3.97
CA ASN A 207 5.69 -12.64 -4.04
C ASN A 207 7.18 -12.37 -4.35
N TYR A 208 7.65 -11.12 -4.35
CA TYR A 208 9.09 -10.81 -4.33
C TYR A 208 9.72 -11.10 -2.98
N GLY A 209 8.96 -10.91 -1.92
CA GLY A 209 9.43 -11.03 -0.55
C GLY A 209 9.51 -12.46 -0.03
N HIS A 210 10.12 -12.61 1.15
CA HIS A 210 10.04 -13.86 1.89
C HIS A 210 8.60 -14.12 2.37
N ILE A 211 8.20 -15.38 2.41
CA ILE A 211 6.96 -15.81 3.06
C ILE A 211 7.32 -16.27 4.47
N MET A 212 6.65 -15.70 5.46
CA MET A 212 6.74 -16.14 6.84
C MET A 212 5.58 -17.11 7.13
N THR A 213 5.90 -18.39 7.31
CA THR A 213 4.89 -19.35 7.77
C THR A 213 4.72 -19.23 9.29
N ALA A 214 3.56 -18.76 9.72
CA ALA A 214 3.21 -18.60 11.13
C ALA A 214 1.85 -19.27 11.38
N GLY A 215 1.80 -20.27 12.28
CA GLY A 215 0.54 -20.96 12.60
C GLY A 215 -0.17 -21.66 11.43
N GLY A 216 0.57 -22.07 10.38
CA GLY A 216 -0.01 -22.67 9.17
C GLY A 216 -0.46 -21.66 8.11
N LEU A 217 -0.41 -20.35 8.41
CA LEU A 217 -0.63 -19.28 7.44
C LEU A 217 0.69 -18.85 6.81
N ASP A 218 0.72 -18.83 5.48
CA ASP A 218 1.79 -18.22 4.71
C ASP A 218 1.54 -16.71 4.63
N VAL A 219 2.35 -15.96 5.36
CA VAL A 219 2.25 -14.50 5.46
C VAL A 219 3.31 -13.87 4.57
N PRO A 220 2.93 -13.18 3.48
CA PRO A 220 3.90 -12.41 2.73
C PRO A 220 4.41 -11.24 3.57
N ILE A 221 5.67 -10.85 3.39
CA ILE A 221 6.24 -9.66 4.05
C ILE A 221 5.73 -8.34 3.47
N SER A 222 5.00 -8.36 2.34
CA SER A 222 4.22 -7.23 1.86
C SER A 222 2.90 -7.64 1.19
N LEU A 223 1.91 -6.74 1.20
CA LEU A 223 0.63 -6.90 0.50
C LEU A 223 0.36 -5.69 -0.37
N GLU A 224 -0.17 -5.90 -1.57
CA GLU A 224 -0.85 -4.85 -2.31
C GLU A 224 -2.30 -4.75 -1.83
N VAL A 225 -2.76 -3.54 -1.49
CA VAL A 225 -4.12 -3.32 -1.00
C VAL A 225 -4.79 -2.13 -1.67
N LEU A 226 -6.10 -2.26 -1.90
CA LEU A 226 -6.95 -1.21 -2.42
C LEU A 226 -8.04 -0.83 -1.42
N TYR A 227 -8.08 0.45 -1.10
CA TYR A 227 -9.04 1.10 -0.23
C TYR A 227 -9.95 2.04 -1.01
N ALA A 228 -11.25 1.98 -0.72
CA ALA A 228 -12.29 2.81 -1.32
C ALA A 228 -12.93 3.72 -0.27
N ASN A 229 -13.18 4.98 -0.61
CA ASN A 229 -13.78 5.95 0.30
C ASN A 229 -15.23 5.57 0.68
N LYS A 230 -15.52 5.50 1.98
CA LYS A 230 -16.83 5.10 2.50
C LYS A 230 -17.96 6.09 2.20
N ALA A 231 -17.62 7.35 1.95
CA ALA A 231 -18.60 8.38 1.60
C ALA A 231 -18.99 8.33 0.10
N GLU A 232 -18.20 7.66 -0.75
CA GLU A 232 -18.41 7.64 -2.20
C GLU A 232 -18.96 6.32 -2.73
N TYR A 233 -18.69 5.20 -2.03
CA TYR A 233 -19.00 3.86 -2.52
C TYR A 233 -19.89 3.08 -1.56
N VAL A 234 -20.56 2.06 -2.13
CA VAL A 234 -21.42 1.12 -1.39
C VAL A 234 -20.75 -0.25 -1.36
N PHE A 235 -20.88 -0.91 -0.21
CA PHE A 235 -20.22 -2.18 0.06
C PHE A 235 -21.21 -3.23 0.53
N SER A 236 -20.88 -4.49 0.27
CA SER A 236 -21.57 -5.67 0.80
C SER A 236 -20.56 -6.67 1.35
N ASP A 237 -21.02 -7.55 2.24
CA ASP A 237 -20.20 -8.66 2.73
C ASP A 237 -19.77 -9.57 1.57
N ILE A 238 -18.60 -10.20 1.73
CA ILE A 238 -18.08 -11.16 0.76
C ILE A 238 -17.18 -12.20 1.40
N GLU A 239 -17.27 -13.41 0.87
CA GLU A 239 -16.24 -14.44 0.96
C GLU A 239 -15.57 -14.55 -0.41
N LYS A 240 -14.27 -14.20 -0.46
CA LYS A 240 -13.50 -14.19 -1.70
C LYS A 240 -12.14 -14.85 -1.46
N ILE A 241 -11.74 -15.65 -2.43
CA ILE A 241 -10.43 -16.29 -2.47
C ILE A 241 -9.45 -15.37 -3.19
N TYR A 242 -8.24 -15.26 -2.65
CA TYR A 242 -7.13 -14.50 -3.23
C TYR A 242 -5.92 -15.41 -3.50
N PRO A 243 -5.22 -15.26 -4.63
CA PRO A 243 -5.42 -14.24 -5.67
C PRO A 243 -6.69 -14.48 -6.50
N THR A 244 -7.18 -13.41 -7.09
CA THR A 244 -8.32 -13.36 -7.99
C THR A 244 -7.84 -13.36 -9.44
N LYS A 245 -8.76 -13.38 -10.40
CA LYS A 245 -8.40 -13.41 -11.84
C LYS A 245 -7.69 -12.15 -12.34
N ILE A 246 -7.80 -11.02 -11.62
CA ILE A 246 -7.14 -9.76 -12.02
C ILE A 246 -5.73 -9.63 -11.43
N ASP A 247 -5.44 -10.43 -10.41
CA ASP A 247 -4.15 -10.43 -9.73
C ASP A 247 -3.08 -11.06 -10.59
N GLN A 248 -1.85 -10.59 -10.39
CA GLN A 248 -0.67 -11.04 -11.11
C GLN A 248 0.48 -11.09 -10.12
N PRO A 249 1.31 -12.15 -10.15
CA PRO A 249 2.47 -12.21 -9.27
C PRO A 249 3.39 -11.02 -9.55
N ASN A 250 3.88 -10.33 -8.51
CA ASN A 250 4.85 -9.25 -8.65
C ASN A 250 6.14 -9.73 -9.32
N ASN A 251 6.67 -10.87 -8.87
CA ASN A 251 7.74 -11.61 -9.53
C ASN A 251 7.13 -12.66 -10.47
N PRO A 252 7.13 -12.43 -11.80
CA PRO A 252 6.51 -13.32 -12.77
C PRO A 252 7.24 -14.67 -12.92
N LEU A 253 8.44 -14.82 -12.35
CA LEU A 253 9.21 -16.07 -12.36
C LEU A 253 8.88 -16.98 -11.18
N CYS A 254 8.08 -16.52 -10.22
CA CYS A 254 7.66 -17.27 -9.04
C CYS A 254 6.13 -17.49 -9.04
N PRO A 255 5.65 -18.58 -8.42
CA PRO A 255 4.22 -18.74 -8.17
C PRO A 255 3.66 -17.59 -7.35
N ASP A 256 2.39 -17.28 -7.56
CA ASP A 256 1.65 -16.31 -6.76
C ASP A 256 1.37 -16.86 -5.35
N ILE A 257 1.11 -15.97 -4.39
CA ILE A 257 0.86 -16.33 -2.99
C ILE A 257 -0.64 -16.54 -2.78
N PHE A 258 -1.00 -17.78 -2.48
CA PHE A 258 -2.38 -18.14 -2.16
C PHE A 258 -2.73 -17.70 -0.72
N LEU A 259 -3.60 -16.70 -0.60
CA LEU A 259 -4.05 -16.16 0.69
C LEU A 259 -5.33 -16.85 1.21
N GLY A 260 -5.93 -17.74 0.42
CA GLY A 260 -7.17 -18.44 0.79
C GLY A 260 -8.39 -17.52 0.85
N THR A 261 -9.40 -17.95 1.60
CA THR A 261 -10.62 -17.16 1.83
C THR A 261 -10.35 -16.07 2.88
N TRP A 262 -10.02 -14.87 2.43
CA TRP A 262 -9.35 -13.87 3.27
C TRP A 262 -10.09 -13.47 4.56
N ASN A 263 -11.41 -13.31 4.49
CA ASN A 263 -12.22 -12.92 5.64
C ASN A 263 -12.51 -14.07 6.62
N VAL A 264 -12.16 -15.31 6.27
CA VAL A 264 -12.34 -16.47 7.12
C VAL A 264 -11.08 -16.68 7.94
N ASP A 265 -11.26 -16.95 9.22
CA ASP A 265 -10.17 -17.39 10.10
C ASP A 265 -10.13 -18.93 10.07
N GLU A 266 -9.46 -19.46 9.05
CA GLU A 266 -9.14 -20.89 9.00
C GLU A 266 -7.98 -21.14 10.01
N LEU A 267 -8.29 -21.86 11.09
CA LEU A 267 -7.35 -22.29 12.13
C LEU A 267 -6.69 -23.62 11.78
#